data_AF-A0A6A3WCN1-F1
#
_entry.id   AF-A0A6A3WCN1-F1
#
_cell.length_a   1.000
_cell.length_b   1.000
_cell.length_c   1.000
_cell.angle_alpha   90.00
_cell.angle_beta   90.00
_cell.angle_gamma   90.00
#
_symmetry.space_group_name_H-M   'P 1'
#
loop_
_entity.id
_entity.type
_entity.pdbx_description
1 polymer ?
#
loop_
_entity_poly.entity_id
_entity_poly.type
_entity_poly.pdbx_seq_one_letter_code
_entity_poly.pdbx_strand_id
1 'polypeptide(L)'
;MRAKVAFAATKLVALWKASQVELQGKYSTQRVQALFKYHDYASSLRVVLVLLVTPLPCFLLILAVDAAPLRPISEGVHSSQLFFVRAFVCFLIGSLMSYGQMKHMVPPARLSNAKIIYCSGIAAGISVCFMYALTLIIG
;
A
#
# COMPACT_ATOMS: atom_id res chain seq x y z
N MET A 1 -12.72 -38.28 18.03
CA MET A 1 -12.06 -37.58 16.89
C MET A 1 -12.95 -36.47 16.29
N ARG A 2 -14.21 -36.74 15.95
CA ARG A 2 -15.16 -35.76 15.38
C ARG A 2 -15.36 -34.47 16.21
N ALA A 3 -15.44 -34.56 17.53
CA ALA A 3 -15.61 -33.39 18.40
C ALA A 3 -14.42 -32.42 18.38
N LYS A 4 -13.18 -32.94 18.29
CA LYS A 4 -11.97 -32.10 18.20
C LYS A 4 -11.89 -31.37 16.86
N VAL A 5 -12.31 -32.04 15.77
CA VAL A 5 -12.38 -31.44 14.42
C VAL A 5 -13.45 -30.36 14.36
N ALA A 6 -14.64 -30.60 14.93
CA ALA A 6 -15.70 -29.61 14.99
C ALA A 6 -15.28 -28.36 15.79
N PHE A 7 -14.60 -28.55 16.93
CA PHE A 7 -14.06 -27.47 17.75
C PHE A 7 -12.96 -26.65 17.03
N ALA A 8 -12.04 -27.33 16.33
CA ALA A 8 -11.02 -26.68 15.53
C ALA A 8 -11.64 -25.86 14.39
N ALA A 9 -12.66 -26.41 13.71
CA ALA A 9 -13.40 -25.70 12.67
C ALA A 9 -14.12 -24.46 13.22
N THR A 10 -14.73 -24.53 14.42
CA THR A 10 -15.37 -23.35 15.03
C THR A 10 -14.36 -22.27 15.40
N LYS A 11 -13.19 -22.66 15.93
CA LYS A 11 -12.08 -21.74 16.23
C LYS A 11 -11.54 -21.08 14.96
N LEU A 12 -11.37 -21.84 13.88
CA LEU A 12 -10.96 -21.32 12.57
C LEU A 12 -11.98 -20.34 12.00
N VAL A 13 -13.27 -20.67 12.04
CA VAL A 13 -14.35 -19.77 11.59
C VAL A 13 -14.41 -18.50 12.44
N ALA A 14 -14.24 -18.62 13.76
CA ALA A 14 -14.20 -17.46 14.64
C ALA A 14 -13.00 -16.56 14.35
N LEU A 15 -11.81 -17.15 14.14
CA LEU A 15 -10.60 -16.42 13.77
C LEU A 15 -10.75 -15.74 12.40
N TRP A 16 -11.34 -16.43 11.42
CA TRP A 16 -11.65 -15.89 10.10
C TRP A 16 -12.64 -14.72 10.15
N LYS A 17 -13.72 -14.85 10.94
CA LYS A 17 -14.68 -13.75 11.14
C LYS A 17 -14.07 -12.57 11.89
N ALA A 18 -13.12 -12.82 12.79
CA ALA A 18 -12.39 -11.79 13.51
C ALA A 18 -11.35 -11.07 12.61
N SER A 19 -10.77 -11.77 11.63
CA SER A 19 -9.83 -11.17 10.67
C SER A 19 -10.51 -10.43 9.52
N GLN A 20 -11.78 -10.73 9.24
CA GLN A 20 -12.57 -10.01 8.24
C GLN A 20 -12.89 -8.58 8.70
N VAL A 21 -12.06 -7.64 8.26
CA VAL A 21 -12.20 -6.20 8.50
C VAL A 21 -13.59 -5.67 8.07
N GLU A 22 -14.19 -6.25 7.02
CA GLU A 22 -15.52 -5.89 6.52
C GLU A 22 -16.65 -6.15 7.55
N LEU A 23 -16.52 -7.22 8.36
CA LEU A 23 -17.50 -7.57 9.40
C LEU A 23 -17.31 -6.75 10.69
N GLN A 24 -16.13 -6.15 10.87
CA GLN A 24 -15.76 -5.38 12.07
C GLN A 24 -15.79 -3.86 11.82
N GLY A 25 -15.90 -3.44 10.55
CA GLY A 25 -16.04 -2.06 10.16
C GLY A 25 -17.45 -1.56 10.44
N LYS A 26 -17.62 -0.69 11.43
CA LYS A 26 -18.81 0.15 11.51
C LYS A 26 -18.79 1.11 10.32
N TYR A 27 -19.42 0.75 9.20
CA TYR A 27 -19.78 1.76 8.20
C TYR A 27 -20.65 2.79 8.91
N SER A 28 -20.04 3.94 9.19
CA SER A 28 -20.73 5.04 9.84
C SER A 28 -21.85 5.50 8.91
N THR A 29 -23.08 5.54 9.40
CA THR A 29 -24.25 6.01 8.65
C THR A 29 -24.00 7.39 8.04
N GLN A 30 -23.20 8.20 8.72
CA GLN A 30 -22.73 9.50 8.26
C GLN A 30 -21.92 9.43 6.95
N ARG A 31 -21.05 8.42 6.76
CA ARG A 31 -20.27 8.26 5.51
C ARG A 31 -21.18 7.93 4.32
N VAL A 32 -22.17 7.08 4.55
CA VAL A 32 -23.15 6.68 3.52
C VAL A 32 -24.03 7.88 3.15
N GLN A 33 -24.52 8.63 4.15
CA GLN A 33 -25.29 9.86 3.90
C GLN A 33 -24.46 10.93 3.17
N ALA A 34 -23.16 11.06 3.49
CA ALA A 34 -22.27 11.97 2.78
C ALA A 34 -22.06 11.57 1.32
N LEU A 35 -21.99 10.27 1.03
CA LEU A 35 -21.90 9.76 -0.35
C LEU A 35 -23.16 10.08 -1.15
N PHE A 36 -24.36 9.85 -0.60
CA PHE A 36 -25.62 10.22 -1.26
C PHE A 36 -25.71 11.73 -1.52
N LYS A 37 -25.36 12.55 -0.53
CA LYS A 37 -25.29 14.01 -0.72
C LYS A 37 -24.29 14.40 -1.82
N TYR A 38 -23.13 13.75 -1.89
CA TYR A 38 -22.18 14.02 -2.97
C TYR A 38 -22.74 13.61 -4.32
N HIS A 39 -23.36 12.43 -4.42
CA HIS A 39 -23.98 11.94 -5.64
C HIS A 39 -25.09 12.88 -6.15
N ASP A 40 -25.97 13.33 -5.27
CA ASP A 40 -27.16 14.09 -5.64
C ASP A 40 -26.87 15.56 -5.97
N TYR A 41 -25.82 16.13 -5.37
CA TYR A 41 -25.53 17.57 -5.45
C TYR A 41 -24.19 17.91 -6.11
N ALA A 42 -23.34 16.93 -6.46
CA ALA A 42 -22.10 17.23 -7.17
C ALA A 42 -22.37 17.61 -8.63
N SER A 43 -21.78 18.74 -9.07
CA SER A 43 -21.83 19.10 -10.49
C SER A 43 -20.97 18.14 -11.32
N SER A 44 -21.37 17.89 -12.56
CA SER A 44 -20.62 17.04 -13.50
C SER A 44 -19.20 17.54 -13.72
N LEU A 45 -18.98 18.86 -13.74
CA LEU A 45 -17.66 19.47 -13.87
C LEU A 45 -16.77 19.12 -12.66
N ARG A 46 -17.32 19.18 -11.44
CA ARG A 46 -16.58 18.78 -10.23
C ARG A 46 -16.18 17.31 -10.30
N VAL A 47 -17.08 16.44 -10.73
CA VAL A 47 -16.80 15.01 -10.85
C VAL A 47 -15.68 14.75 -11.87
N VAL A 48 -15.76 15.36 -13.06
CA VAL A 48 -14.72 15.26 -14.09
C VAL A 48 -13.37 15.77 -13.58
N LEU A 49 -13.34 16.94 -12.92
CA LEU A 49 -12.10 17.47 -12.35
C LEU A 49 -11.52 16.55 -11.27
N VAL A 50 -12.32 15.99 -10.37
CA VAL A 50 -11.85 15.04 -9.36
C VAL A 50 -11.25 13.80 -10.02
N LEU A 51 -11.92 13.24 -11.04
CA LEU A 51 -11.44 12.07 -11.77
C LEU A 51 -10.13 12.34 -12.52
N LEU A 52 -9.97 13.53 -13.09
CA LEU A 52 -8.74 13.91 -13.79
C LEU A 52 -7.60 14.24 -12.83
N VAL A 53 -7.86 14.96 -11.74
CA VAL A 53 -6.83 15.48 -10.84
C VAL A 53 -6.32 14.41 -9.86
N THR A 54 -7.19 13.53 -9.39
CA THR A 54 -6.83 12.49 -8.40
C THR A 54 -5.68 11.56 -8.83
N PRO A 55 -5.58 11.09 -10.09
CA PRO A 55 -4.46 10.27 -10.54
C PRO A 55 -3.17 11.07 -10.82
N LEU A 56 -3.23 12.39 -11.04
CA LEU A 56 -2.06 13.18 -11.45
C LEU A 56 -0.89 13.14 -10.47
N PRO A 57 -1.07 13.27 -9.14
CA PRO A 57 0.04 13.17 -8.20
C PRO A 57 0.77 11.82 -8.30
N CYS A 58 0.03 10.72 -8.46
CA CYS A 58 0.62 9.39 -8.64
C CYS A 58 1.40 9.31 -9.96
N PHE A 59 0.81 9.81 -11.04
CA PHE A 59 1.45 9.84 -12.35
C PHE A 59 2.76 10.66 -12.34
N LEU A 60 2.75 11.84 -11.73
CA LEU A 60 3.94 12.69 -11.60
C LEU A 60 5.06 12.02 -10.80
N LEU A 61 4.70 11.30 -9.73
CA LEU A 61 5.67 10.54 -8.94
C LEU A 61 6.32 9.42 -9.76
N ILE A 62 5.54 8.69 -10.55
CA ILE A 62 6.06 7.63 -11.44
C ILE A 62 7.00 8.23 -12.48
N LEU A 63 6.60 9.32 -13.14
CA LEU A 63 7.47 9.99 -14.11
C LEU A 63 8.78 10.48 -13.49
N ALA A 64 8.74 11.00 -12.26
CA ALA A 64 9.94 11.44 -11.55
C ALA A 64 10.90 10.28 -11.24
N VAL A 65 10.35 9.12 -10.86
CA VAL A 65 11.10 7.89 -10.62
C VAL A 65 11.68 7.32 -11.93
N ASP A 66 10.90 7.34 -13.01
CA ASP A 66 11.28 6.80 -14.31
C ASP A 66 12.27 7.70 -15.08
N ALA A 67 12.30 9.00 -14.76
CA ALA A 67 13.28 9.92 -15.32
C ALA A 67 14.72 9.63 -14.87
N ALA A 68 14.94 8.78 -13.87
CA ALA A 68 16.27 8.40 -13.40
C ALA A 68 17.01 7.56 -14.47
N PRO A 69 18.18 8.03 -14.98
CA PRO A 69 18.89 7.34 -16.05
C PRO A 69 19.50 6.02 -15.57
N LEU A 70 19.01 4.90 -16.10
CA LEU A 70 19.59 3.58 -15.84
C LEU A 70 20.80 3.32 -16.73
N ARG A 71 21.82 2.69 -16.15
CA ARG A 71 22.99 2.21 -16.91
C ARG A 71 22.70 0.88 -17.60
N PRO A 72 23.44 0.55 -18.68
CA PRO A 72 23.34 -0.74 -19.34
C PRO A 72 23.58 -1.90 -18.37
N ILE A 73 22.80 -2.96 -18.50
CA ILE A 73 22.89 -4.16 -17.67
C ILE A 73 24.26 -4.86 -17.83
N SER A 74 24.89 -4.69 -18.99
CA SER A 74 26.22 -5.24 -19.30
C SER A 74 27.35 -4.69 -18.42
N GLU A 75 27.17 -3.54 -17.77
CA GLU A 75 28.16 -2.97 -16.85
C GLU A 75 28.09 -3.60 -15.44
N GLY A 76 27.15 -4.51 -15.21
CA GLY A 76 27.00 -5.25 -13.97
C GLY A 76 26.38 -4.46 -12.82
N VAL A 77 26.20 -5.17 -11.71
CA VAL A 77 25.44 -4.68 -10.54
C VAL A 77 26.11 -3.50 -9.84
N HIS A 78 27.45 -3.49 -9.78
CA HIS A 78 28.19 -2.44 -9.10
C HIS A 78 28.12 -1.08 -9.82
N SER A 79 27.87 -1.07 -11.14
CA SER A 79 27.64 0.16 -11.90
C SER A 79 26.21 0.68 -11.72
N SER A 80 25.27 -0.16 -11.25
CA SER A 80 23.82 0.09 -11.26
C SER A 80 23.27 0.71 -9.96
N GLN A 81 24.03 1.55 -9.26
CA GLN A 81 23.60 2.12 -7.97
C GLN A 81 22.27 2.89 -8.06
N LEU A 82 22.06 3.64 -9.14
CA LEU A 82 20.83 4.41 -9.32
C LEU A 82 19.58 3.52 -9.46
N PHE A 83 19.72 2.30 -9.97
CA PHE A 83 18.64 1.31 -10.00
C PHE A 83 18.16 0.97 -8.58
N PHE A 84 19.08 0.73 -7.66
CA PHE A 84 18.75 0.39 -6.27
C PHE A 84 18.18 1.60 -5.52
N VAL A 85 18.67 2.82 -5.79
CA VAL A 85 18.07 4.05 -5.25
C VAL A 85 16.63 4.20 -5.75
N ARG A 86 16.39 4.01 -7.06
CA ARG A 86 15.05 4.05 -7.64
C ARG A 86 14.12 3.02 -7.00
N ALA A 87 14.58 1.78 -6.87
CA ALA A 87 13.82 0.72 -6.23
C ALA A 87 13.49 1.04 -4.76
N PHE A 88 14.45 1.60 -4.00
CA PHE A 88 14.22 2.02 -2.62
C PHE A 88 13.10 3.06 -2.52
N VAL A 89 13.14 4.09 -3.37
CA VAL A 89 12.11 5.13 -3.42
C VAL A 89 10.75 4.54 -3.76
N CYS A 90 10.67 3.62 -4.73
CA CYS A 90 9.42 2.93 -5.08
C CYS A 90 8.84 2.15 -3.90
N PHE A 91 9.64 1.32 -3.23
CA PHE A 91 9.18 0.55 -2.08
C PHE A 91 8.79 1.44 -0.90
N LEU A 92 9.52 2.55 -0.69
CA LEU A 92 9.23 3.52 0.36
C LEU A 92 7.87 4.19 0.12
N ILE A 93 7.65 4.73 -1.07
CA ILE A 93 6.38 5.38 -1.44
C ILE A 93 5.22 4.37 -1.38
N GLY A 94 5.40 3.18 -1.95
CA GLY A 94 4.41 2.12 -1.91
C GLY A 94 4.00 1.76 -0.49
N SER A 95 4.98 1.55 0.40
CA SER A 95 4.74 1.22 1.80
C SER A 95 4.05 2.36 2.56
N LEU A 96 4.47 3.61 2.35
CA LEU A 96 3.85 4.80 2.95
C LEU A 96 2.37 4.89 2.57
N MET A 97 2.05 4.67 1.30
CA MET A 97 0.67 4.67 0.80
C MET A 97 -0.13 3.52 1.40
N SER A 98 0.40 2.30 1.42
CA SER A 98 -0.28 1.14 2.00
C SER A 98 -0.60 1.33 3.48
N TYR A 99 0.38 1.73 4.30
CA TYR A 99 0.14 1.95 5.73
C TYR A 99 -0.73 3.18 6.01
N GLY A 100 -0.61 4.23 5.19
CA GLY A 100 -1.51 5.38 5.23
C GLY A 100 -2.96 4.99 4.96
N GLN A 101 -3.21 4.18 3.93
CA GLN A 101 -4.53 3.63 3.64
C GLN A 101 -5.03 2.74 4.78
N MET A 102 -4.18 1.85 5.31
CA MET A 102 -4.54 1.00 6.45
C MET A 102 -4.96 1.82 7.68
N LYS A 103 -4.29 2.93 7.97
CA LYS A 103 -4.67 3.85 9.06
C LYS A 103 -6.12 4.38 8.89
N HIS A 104 -6.55 4.61 7.65
CA HIS A 104 -7.90 5.10 7.36
C HIS A 104 -8.95 3.98 7.24
N MET A 105 -8.55 2.81 6.73
CA MET A 105 -9.42 1.64 6.51
C MET A 105 -9.66 0.85 7.80
N VAL A 106 -8.71 0.89 8.74
CA VAL A 106 -8.78 0.16 10.02
C VAL A 106 -8.72 1.16 11.17
N PRO A 107 -9.84 1.81 11.54
CA PRO A 107 -9.89 2.79 12.63
C PRO A 107 -9.30 2.32 13.98
N PRO A 108 -9.42 1.03 14.37
CA PRO A 108 -8.79 0.53 15.59
C PRO A 108 -7.25 0.47 15.51
N ALA A 109 -6.67 0.41 14.31
CA ALA A 109 -5.23 0.39 14.11
C ALA A 109 -4.70 1.81 14.32
N ARG A 110 -4.35 2.13 15.57
CA ARG A 110 -3.71 3.41 15.97
C ARG A 110 -2.28 3.50 15.37
N LEU A 111 -2.18 3.68 14.06
CA LEU A 111 -0.94 3.89 13.34
C LEU A 111 -0.56 5.38 13.38
N SER A 112 0.43 5.71 14.21
CA SER A 112 1.04 7.05 14.21
C SER A 112 1.81 7.29 12.91
N ASN A 113 1.85 8.53 12.42
CA ASN A 113 2.60 8.90 11.21
C ASN A 113 4.08 8.55 11.33
N ALA A 114 4.66 8.72 12.53
CA ALA A 114 6.06 8.34 12.78
C ALA A 114 6.28 6.82 12.60
N LYS A 115 5.33 5.99 13.06
CA LYS A 115 5.39 4.53 12.89
C LYS A 115 5.25 4.13 11.43
N ILE A 116 4.39 4.83 10.67
CA ILE A 116 4.22 4.61 9.24
C ILE A 116 5.54 4.90 8.50
N ILE A 117 6.17 6.04 8.76
CA ILE A 117 7.45 6.40 8.14
C ILE A 117 8.53 5.38 8.48
N TYR A 118 8.66 5.03 9.77
CA TYR A 118 9.64 4.06 10.24
C TYR A 118 9.45 2.67 9.60
N CYS A 119 8.24 2.11 9.65
CA CYS A 119 7.94 0.80 9.07
C CYS A 119 8.13 0.80 7.55
N SER A 120 7.79 1.89 6.87
CA SER A 120 7.99 2.02 5.42
C SER A 120 9.47 2.03 5.04
N GLY A 121 10.30 2.74 5.82
CA GLY A 121 11.75 2.75 5.62
C GLY A 121 12.37 1.38 5.80
N ILE A 122 11.96 0.63 6.83
CA ILE A 122 12.40 -0.75 7.05
C ILE A 122 11.97 -1.66 5.91
N ALA A 123 10.70 -1.61 5.51
CA ALA A 123 10.18 -2.43 4.43
C ALA A 123 10.96 -2.18 3.13
N ALA A 124 11.15 -0.91 2.76
CA ALA A 124 11.93 -0.53 1.59
C ALA A 124 13.38 -1.02 1.66
N GLY A 125 14.03 -0.85 2.81
CA GLY A 125 15.40 -1.31 3.02
C GLY A 125 15.52 -2.83 2.86
N ILE A 126 14.66 -3.61 3.52
CA ILE A 126 14.66 -5.08 3.42
C ILE A 126 14.41 -5.52 1.97
N SER A 127 13.43 -4.93 1.29
CA SER A 127 13.11 -5.27 -0.11
C SER A 127 14.29 -5.02 -1.04
N VAL A 128 14.97 -3.88 -0.91
CA VAL A 128 16.13 -3.55 -1.75
C VAL A 128 17.35 -4.40 -1.41
N CYS A 129 17.62 -4.65 -0.13
CA CYS A 129 18.70 -5.54 0.29
C CYS A 129 18.50 -6.95 -0.26
N PHE A 130 17.27 -7.47 -0.18
CA PHE A 130 16.93 -8.78 -0.75
C PHE A 130 17.10 -8.79 -2.28
N MET A 131 16.63 -7.75 -2.96
CA MET A 131 16.80 -7.60 -4.41
C MET A 131 18.28 -7.54 -4.83
N TYR A 132 19.11 -6.80 -4.08
CA TYR A 132 20.55 -6.73 -4.30
C TYR A 132 21.22 -8.09 -4.09
N ALA A 133 20.89 -8.79 -3.00
CA ALA A 133 21.40 -10.13 -2.72
C ALA A 133 21.03 -11.13 -3.81
N LEU A 134 19.79 -11.12 -4.30
CA LEU A 134 19.37 -11.96 -5.43
C LEU A 134 20.14 -11.62 -6.71
N THR A 135 20.40 -10.33 -6.96
CA THR A 135 21.17 -9.91 -8.14
C THR A 135 22.58 -10.45 -8.09
N LEU A 136 23.22 -10.52 -6.92
CA LEU A 136 24.56 -11.11 -6.74
C LEU A 136 24.60 -12.65 -6.87
N ILE A 137 23.47 -13.33 -6.67
CA ILE A 137 23.38 -14.79 -6.76
C ILE A 137 23.12 -15.23 -8.21
N ILE A 138 22.30 -14.47 -8.94
CA ILE A 138 21.80 -14.84 -10.27
C ILE A 138 22.64 -14.20 -11.40
N GLY A 139 23.11 -12.97 -11.20
CA GLY A 139 23.86 -12.18 -12.20
C GLY A 139 25.34 -12.09 -11.88
#